data_AF-A0A6B1APK5-F1
#
_entry.id   AF-A0A6B1APK5-F1
#
_cell.length_a   1.000
_cell.length_b   1.000
_cell.length_c   1.000
_cell.angle_alpha   90.00
_cell.angle_beta   90.00
_cell.angle_gamma   90.00
#
_symmetry.space_group_name_H-M   'P 1'
#
loop_
_entity.id
_entity.type
_entity.pdbx_description
1 polymer ?
#
loop_
_entity_poly.entity_id
_entity_poly.type
_entity_poly.pdbx_seq_one_letter_code
_entity_poly.pdbx_strand_id
1 'polypeptide(L)' 'MNEDGEEEIWDAQSHAVSVLLRSGWLRDTVRVGDKVVLEGFLGLENSRKLWISKMTLEDGQVLTLSAGN' A
#
# COMPACT_ATOMS: atom_id res chain seq x y z
N MET A 1 14.07 2.86 -0.81
CA MET A 1 15.36 3.40 -0.32
C MET A 1 15.18 4.89 -0.15
N ASN A 2 15.76 5.47 0.89
CA ASN A 2 15.75 6.92 1.10
C ASN A 2 16.69 7.62 0.10
N GLU A 3 16.79 8.94 0.19
CA GLU A 3 17.66 9.76 -0.67
C GLU A 3 19.14 9.39 -0.56
N ASP A 4 19.54 8.79 0.56
CA ASP A 4 20.90 8.32 0.85
C ASP A 4 21.16 6.87 0.36
N GLY A 5 20.16 6.21 -0.24
CA GLY A 5 20.27 4.85 -0.74
C GLY A 5 20.14 3.76 0.34
N GLU A 6 19.69 4.11 1.55
CA GLU A 6 19.48 3.16 2.63
C GLU A 6 18.07 2.56 2.58
N GLU A 7 17.96 1.30 2.99
CA GLU A 7 16.66 0.64 3.18
C GLU A 7 15.94 1.22 4.40
N GLU A 8 14.68 1.59 4.21
CA GLU A 8 13.83 2.05 5.30
C GLU A 8 12.65 1.11 5.49
N ILE A 9 12.39 0.78 6.75
CA ILE A 9 11.23 0.00 7.15
C ILE A 9 10.11 0.97 7.53
N TRP A 10 8.96 0.80 6.88
CA TRP A 10 7.77 1.62 7.05
C TRP A 10 6.59 0.75 7.48
N ASP A 11 5.76 1.29 8.37
CA ASP A 11 4.49 0.69 8.76
C ASP A 11 3.38 1.18 7.82
N ALA A 12 2.97 0.31 6.90
CA ALA A 12 1.88 0.62 5.99
C ALA A 12 0.54 0.11 6.56
N GLN A 13 -0.45 1.00 6.61
CA GLN A 13 -1.78 0.73 7.16
C GLN A 13 -2.84 1.04 6.11
N SER A 14 -3.99 0.37 6.21
CA SER A 14 -5.12 0.62 5.31
C SER A 14 -6.45 0.25 5.97
N HIS A 15 -7.52 0.22 5.18
CA HIS A 15 -8.86 -0.15 5.63
C HIS A 15 -8.93 -1.59 6.14
N ALA A 16 -10.01 -1.91 6.86
CA ALA A 16 -10.29 -3.25 7.32
C ALA A 16 -10.33 -4.27 6.15
N VAL A 17 -9.93 -5.51 6.42
CA VAL A 17 -9.83 -6.60 5.42
C VAL A 17 -11.12 -6.76 4.60
N SER A 18 -12.30 -6.59 5.22
CA SER A 18 -13.59 -6.69 4.52
C SER A 18 -13.79 -5.63 3.44
N VAL A 19 -13.23 -4.42 3.62
CA VAL A 19 -13.24 -3.35 2.62
C VAL A 19 -12.26 -3.69 1.50
N LEU A 20 -11.04 -4.12 1.86
CA LEU A 20 -10.00 -4.51 0.91
C LEU A 20 -10.49 -5.61 -0.05
N LEU A 21 -11.11 -6.66 0.48
CA LEU A 21 -11.67 -7.76 -0.32
C LEU A 21 -12.72 -7.28 -1.34
N ARG A 22 -13.57 -6.32 -0.96
CA ARG A 22 -14.58 -5.74 -1.87
C ARG A 22 -13.96 -4.88 -2.96
N SER A 23 -12.79 -4.28 -2.69
CA SER A 23 -12.00 -3.49 -3.64
C SER A 23 -11.04 -4.34 -4.48
N GLY A 24 -11.15 -5.67 -4.43
CA GLY A 24 -10.34 -6.58 -5.24
C GLY A 24 -8.95 -6.89 -4.68
N TRP A 25 -8.65 -6.48 -3.45
CA TRP A 25 -7.43 -6.90 -2.75
C TRP A 25 -7.69 -8.28 -2.14
N LEU A 26 -7.27 -9.32 -2.85
CA LEU A 26 -7.43 -10.71 -2.44
C LEU A 26 -6.24 -11.16 -1.58
N ARG A 27 -6.38 -12.34 -0.97
CA ARG A 27 -5.37 -12.93 -0.08
C ARG A 27 -4.00 -13.06 -0.74
N ASP A 28 -3.99 -13.31 -2.04
CA ASP A 28 -2.80 -13.60 -2.82
C ASP A 28 -2.36 -12.47 -3.75
N THR A 29 -2.98 -11.30 -3.63
CA THR A 29 -2.62 -10.07 -4.36
C THR A 29 -1.22 -9.58 -4.04
N VAL A 30 -0.72 -9.81 -2.82
CA VAL A 30 0.66 -9.49 -2.41
C VAL A 30 1.24 -10.66 -1.65
N ARG A 31 2.47 -11.04 -2.01
CA ARG A 31 3.25 -12.10 -1.39
C ARG A 31 4.65 -11.57 -1.05
N VAL A 32 5.32 -12.26 -0.13
CA VAL A 32 6.72 -11.93 0.21
C VAL A 32 7.58 -12.11 -1.05
N GLY A 33 8.32 -11.05 -1.41
CA GLY A 33 9.13 -11.00 -2.62
C GLY A 33 8.54 -10.14 -3.73
N ASP A 34 7.24 -9.83 -3.68
CA ASP A 34 6.59 -8.98 -4.67
C ASP A 34 7.08 -7.54 -4.55
N LYS A 35 7.21 -6.89 -5.71
CA LYS A 35 7.45 -5.45 -5.79
C LYS A 35 6.14 -4.74 -6.06
N VAL A 36 5.83 -3.77 -5.21
CA VAL A 36 4.62 -2.96 -5.34
C VAL A 36 4.96 -1.48 -5.14
N VAL A 37 4.18 -0.61 -5.77
CA VAL A 37 4.20 0.82 -5.52
C VAL A 37 2.99 1.17 -4.67
N LEU A 38 3.23 1.74 -3.49
CA LEU A 38 2.19 2.20 -2.57
C LEU A 38 2.10 3.72 -2.61
N GLU A 39 0.88 4.22 -2.75
CA GLU A 39 0.56 5.64 -2.69
C GLU A 39 -0.43 5.88 -1.54
N GLY A 40 -0.27 7.00 -0.84
CA GLY A 40 -1.00 7.23 0.39
C GLY A 40 -0.65 8.51 1.11
N PHE A 41 -1.19 8.64 2.33
CA PHE A 41 -0.93 9.77 3.22
C PHE A 41 0.13 9.39 4.24
N LEU A 42 1.13 10.26 4.40
CA LEU A 42 2.16 10.07 5.42
C LEU A 42 1.57 10.23 6.82
N GLY A 43 1.98 9.36 7.73
CA GLY A 43 1.73 9.52 9.15
C GLY A 43 2.39 10.78 9.68
N LEU A 44 1.79 11.35 10.72
CA LEU A 44 2.29 12.57 11.37
C LEU A 44 3.65 12.32 12.06
N GLU A 45 4.36 13.42 12.34
CA GLU A 45 5.50 13.48 13.28
C GLU A 45 6.61 12.44 13.03
N ASN A 46 7.06 12.30 11.77
CA ASN A 46 8.15 11.39 11.37
C ASN A 46 7.89 9.91 11.73
N SER A 47 6.64 9.51 11.90
CA SER A 47 6.29 8.18 12.43
C SER A 47 6.54 7.00 11.49
N ARG A 48 7.20 7.18 10.34
CA ARG A 48 7.43 6.17 9.28
C ARG A 48 6.19 5.31 9.02
N LYS A 49 5.03 5.97 8.98
CA LYS A 49 3.74 5.35 8.73
C LYS A 49 3.19 5.85 7.42
N LEU A 50 2.52 4.96 6.69
CA LEU A 50 1.83 5.29 5.46
C LEU A 50 0.40 4.77 5.53
N TRP A 51 -0.59 5.65 5.36
CA TRP A 51 -1.96 5.24 5.10
C TRP A 51 -2.15 5.02 3.60
N ILE A 52 -2.31 3.77 3.19
CA ILE A 52 -2.41 3.38 1.78
C ILE A 52 -3.79 3.72 1.22
N SER A 53 -3.83 4.46 0.11
CA SER A 53 -5.04 4.72 -0.69
C SER A 53 -5.04 4.00 -2.05
N LYS A 54 -3.86 3.67 -2.58
CA LYS A 54 -3.67 2.99 -3.86
C LYS A 54 -2.42 2.10 -3.83
N MET A 55 -2.52 0.96 -4.50
CA MET A 55 -1.38 0.07 -4.76
C MET A 55 -1.31 -0.26 -6.25
N THR A 56 -0.10 -0.28 -6.78
CA THR A 56 0.19 -0.75 -8.14
C THR A 56 1.10 -1.96 -8.04
N LEU A 57 0.67 -3.09 -8.59
CA LEU A 57 1.43 -4.34 -8.65
C LEU A 57 2.50 -4.29 -9.75
N GLU A 58 3.45 -5.22 -9.71
CA GLU A 58 4.54 -5.31 -10.70
C GLU A 58 4.03 -5.50 -12.14
N ASP A 59 2.92 -6.20 -12.33
CA ASP A 59 2.27 -6.41 -13.63
C ASP A 59 1.48 -5.18 -14.14
N GLY A 60 1.46 -4.09 -13.36
CA GLY A 60 0.74 -2.86 -13.66
C GLY A 60 -0.72 -2.84 -13.20
N GLN A 61 -1.22 -3.91 -12.56
CA GLN A 61 -2.56 -3.90 -11.97
C GLN A 61 -2.64 -2.84 -10.88
N VAL A 62 -3.65 -1.97 -10.97
CA VAL A 62 -3.92 -0.91 -10.00
C VAL A 62 -5.10 -1.29 -9.13
N LEU A 63 -4.91 -1.21 -7.82
CA LEU A 63 -5.95 -1.43 -6.83
C LEU A 63 -6.14 -0.17 -5.99
N THR A 64 -7.32 0.43 -6.08
CA THR A 64 -7.68 1.65 -5.35
C THR A 64 -8.78 1.38 -4.33
N LEU A 65 -8.74 2.13 -3.25
CA LEU A 65 -9.81 2.18 -2.26
C LEU A 65 -10.73 3.36 -2.57
N SER A 66 -11.19 3.45 -3.81
CA SER A 66 -12.27 4.38 -4.12
C SER A 66 -13.58 3.74 -3.66
N ALA A 67 -14.30 4.39 -2.75
CA ALA A 67 -15.73 4.20 -2.68
C ALA A 67 -16.28 4.47 -4.09
N GLY A 68 -16.89 3.47 -4.72
CA GLY A 68 -17.66 3.69 -5.93
C GLY A 68 -18.71 4.76 -5.63
N ASN A 69 -18.82 5.76 -6.50
CA ASN A 69 -20.00 6.62 -6.60
C ASN A 69 -21.21 5.79 -7.02
#